data_AF-A0A2E0TZR9-F1
#
_entry.id   AF-A0A2E0TZR9-F1
#
_cell.length_a   1.000
_cell.length_b   1.000
_cell.length_c   1.000
_cell.angle_alpha   90.00
_cell.angle_beta   90.00
_cell.angle_gamma   90.00
#
_symmetry.space_group_name_H-M   'P 1'
#
loop_
_entity.id
_entity.type
_entity.pdbx_description
1 polymer ?
#
loop_
_entity_poly.entity_id
_entity_poly.type
_entity_poly.pdbx_seq_one_letter_code
_entity_poly.pdbx_strand_id
1 'polypeptide(L)'
;MSISLKKKDLENFSRSQICNLIVKGINSKSFKSFFRSILQEKKKYFDTENLSAKQIKRRMEIFIQDNQPLSNYFFKEYKLQWEEFLNEVFYKLLQKCVPANIPVFMIKDKIYFSTDFSRLIKENLEKILEGALGLKKIKLSYVECLSYNFKSRGFFSNILKSDTPLSKRYEQRIKQFK
;
A
#
# COMPACT_ATOMS: atom_id res chain seq x y z
N MET A 1 14.53 16.14 9.63
CA MET A 1 13.26 16.25 10.38
C MET A 1 12.54 14.90 10.25
N SER A 2 12.57 14.07 11.29
CA SER A 2 11.96 12.73 11.27
C SER A 2 10.48 12.84 11.67
N ILE A 3 9.57 12.65 10.72
CA ILE A 3 8.13 12.64 10.98
C ILE A 3 7.79 11.28 11.59
N SER A 4 7.71 11.19 12.91
CA SER A 4 7.21 10.00 13.60
C SER A 4 5.68 10.06 13.68
N LEU A 5 4.98 9.22 12.92
CA LEU A 5 3.52 9.05 13.04
C LEU A 5 3.20 8.47 14.43
N LYS A 6 2.45 9.21 15.25
CA LYS A 6 2.05 8.75 16.59
C LYS A 6 1.03 7.62 16.45
N LYS A 7 1.33 6.48 17.06
CA LYS A 7 0.62 5.20 16.91
C LYS A 7 -0.50 4.99 17.94
N LYS A 8 -1.07 6.06 18.50
CA LYS A 8 -2.06 5.95 19.56
C LYS A 8 -3.46 6.17 19.02
N ASP A 9 -4.17 5.05 18.98
CA ASP A 9 -5.61 4.90 19.12
C ASP A 9 -6.48 5.53 18.04
N LEU A 10 -6.98 4.70 17.12
CA LEU A 10 -8.30 4.75 16.44
C LEU A 10 -8.19 3.86 15.20
N GLU A 11 -8.86 2.69 15.21
CA GLU A 11 -8.84 1.62 14.17
C GLU A 11 -7.63 1.58 13.26
N ASN A 12 -6.78 0.56 13.48
CA ASN A 12 -5.51 0.27 12.82
C ASN A 12 -5.52 0.49 11.29
N PHE A 13 -5.43 1.74 10.82
CA PHE A 13 -5.06 2.00 9.46
C PHE A 13 -3.67 1.38 9.26
N SER A 14 -3.57 0.45 8.35
CA SER A 14 -2.28 -0.06 7.88
C SER A 14 -1.43 1.11 7.37
N ARG A 15 -0.11 0.94 7.36
CA ARG A 15 0.81 1.98 6.85
C ARG A 15 0.43 2.45 5.44
N SER A 16 -0.01 1.53 4.57
CA SER A 16 -0.47 1.86 3.22
C SER A 16 -1.75 2.71 3.24
N GLN A 17 -2.72 2.39 4.10
CA GLN A 17 -3.92 3.23 4.28
C GLN A 17 -3.55 4.64 4.77
N ILE A 18 -2.63 4.76 5.72
CA ILE A 18 -2.16 6.05 6.22
C ILE A 18 -1.50 6.87 5.09
N CYS A 19 -0.59 6.27 4.33
CA CYS A 19 0.05 6.95 3.19
C CYS A 19 -0.99 7.42 2.16
N ASN A 20 -1.95 6.57 1.81
CA ASN A 20 -3.01 6.92 0.86
C ASN A 20 -3.90 8.05 1.37
N LEU A 21 -4.23 8.08 2.67
CA LEU A 21 -4.97 9.17 3.29
C LEU A 21 -4.17 10.48 3.26
N ILE A 22 -2.86 10.44 3.51
CA ILE A 22 -1.97 11.61 3.43
C ILE A 22 -1.94 12.16 2.01
N VAL A 23 -1.66 11.32 1.01
CA VAL A 23 -1.61 11.73 -0.40
C VAL A 23 -2.94 12.34 -0.84
N LYS A 24 -4.07 11.70 -0.50
CA LYS A 24 -5.40 12.26 -0.80
C LYS A 24 -5.66 13.58 -0.06
N GLY A 25 -5.23 13.70 1.18
CA GLY A 25 -5.39 14.93 1.98
C GLY A 25 -4.64 16.10 1.38
N ILE A 26 -3.39 15.89 0.97
CA ILE A 26 -2.54 16.89 0.30
C ILE A 26 -3.12 17.31 -1.05
N ASN A 27 -3.55 16.33 -1.87
CA ASN A 27 -4.07 16.57 -3.22
C ASN A 27 -5.50 17.16 -3.24
N SER A 28 -6.22 17.13 -2.12
CA SER A 28 -7.60 17.62 -2.05
C SER A 28 -7.66 19.14 -1.99
N LYS A 29 -8.81 19.73 -2.37
CA LYS A 29 -9.04 21.19 -2.28
C LYS A 29 -9.50 21.65 -0.90
N SER A 30 -10.18 20.76 -0.18
CA SER A 30 -10.82 21.04 1.10
C SER A 30 -11.15 19.73 1.80
N PHE A 31 -11.46 19.81 3.09
CA PHE A 31 -11.94 18.66 3.86
C PHE A 31 -13.18 18.01 3.21
N LYS A 32 -14.10 18.81 2.65
CA LYS A 32 -15.29 18.30 1.96
C LYS A 32 -14.92 17.46 0.73
N SER A 33 -13.95 17.92 -0.06
CA SER A 33 -13.45 17.18 -1.23
C SER A 33 -12.75 15.88 -0.83
N PHE A 34 -11.90 15.94 0.20
CA PHE A 34 -11.21 14.79 0.76
C PHE A 34 -12.19 13.73 1.28
N PHE A 35 -13.14 14.16 2.10
CA PHE A 35 -14.17 13.30 2.66
C PHE A 35 -15.02 12.63 1.58
N ARG A 36 -15.41 13.37 0.54
CA ARG A 36 -16.15 12.80 -0.61
C ARG A 36 -15.34 11.70 -1.31
N SER A 37 -14.03 11.90 -1.51
CA SER A 37 -13.16 10.90 -2.13
C SER A 37 -13.05 9.63 -1.27
N ILE A 38 -12.94 9.78 0.06
CA ILE A 38 -12.88 8.64 0.98
C ILE A 38 -14.19 7.86 0.99
N LEU A 39 -15.35 8.53 0.92
CA LEU A 39 -16.64 7.84 0.86
C LEU A 39 -16.77 6.96 -0.39
N GLN A 40 -16.24 7.39 -1.54
CA GLN A 40 -16.23 6.59 -2.77
C GLN A 40 -15.37 5.33 -2.63
N GLU A 41 -14.30 5.42 -1.85
CA GLU A 41 -13.33 4.35 -1.65
C GLU A 41 -13.41 3.73 -0.25
N LYS A 42 -14.59 3.79 0.41
CA LYS A 42 -14.74 3.41 1.83
C LYS A 42 -14.16 2.02 2.16
N LYS A 43 -14.35 1.05 1.27
CA LYS A 43 -13.86 -0.33 1.43
C LYS A 43 -12.33 -0.46 1.43
N LYS A 44 -11.58 0.54 0.94
CA LYS A 44 -10.12 0.55 0.98
C LYS A 44 -9.57 0.96 2.35
N TYR A 45 -10.33 1.74 3.10
CA TYR A 45 -9.91 2.34 4.37
C TYR A 45 -10.59 1.68 5.57
N PHE A 46 -11.80 1.14 5.38
CA PHE A 46 -12.60 0.59 6.44
C PHE A 46 -13.07 -0.82 6.09
N ASP A 47 -12.73 -1.78 6.95
CA ASP A 47 -13.13 -3.18 6.82
C ASP A 47 -14.60 -3.43 7.21
N THR A 48 -15.25 -2.44 7.82
CA THR A 48 -16.63 -2.53 8.31
C THR A 48 -17.62 -1.94 7.31
N GLU A 49 -18.47 -2.78 6.73
CA GLU A 49 -19.48 -2.39 5.73
C GLU A 49 -20.55 -1.42 6.26
N ASN A 50 -20.67 -1.27 7.59
CA ASN A 50 -21.75 -0.56 8.27
C ASN A 50 -21.39 0.82 8.86
N LEU A 51 -20.24 1.40 8.52
CA LEU A 51 -19.92 2.74 9.03
C LEU A 51 -20.80 3.80 8.37
N SER A 52 -21.51 4.56 9.21
CA SER A 52 -22.23 5.74 8.78
C SER A 52 -21.26 6.82 8.30
N ALA A 53 -21.73 7.67 7.38
CA ALA A 53 -20.95 8.82 6.90
C ALA A 53 -20.51 9.74 8.06
N LYS A 54 -21.34 9.89 9.11
CA LYS A 54 -21.01 10.67 10.31
C LYS A 54 -19.83 10.07 11.09
N GLN A 55 -19.78 8.74 11.23
CA GLN A 55 -18.65 8.05 11.88
C GLN A 55 -17.37 8.18 11.05
N ILE A 56 -17.45 8.01 9.72
CA ILE A 56 -16.30 8.19 8.83
C ILE A 56 -15.77 9.62 8.94
N LYS A 57 -16.66 10.62 8.94
CA LYS A 57 -16.28 12.02 9.07
C LYS A 57 -15.48 12.28 10.35
N ARG A 58 -16.01 11.80 11.48
CA ARG A 58 -15.34 11.92 12.80
C ARG A 58 -13.95 11.28 12.80
N ARG A 59 -13.80 10.09 12.21
CA ARG A 59 -12.50 9.43 12.09
C ARG A 59 -11.50 10.20 11.23
N MET A 60 -11.97 10.85 10.17
CA MET A 60 -11.11 11.69 9.34
C MET A 60 -10.69 12.97 10.03
N GLU A 61 -11.59 13.60 10.81
CA GLU A 61 -11.25 14.75 11.65
C GLU A 61 -10.19 14.40 12.69
N ILE A 62 -10.37 13.26 13.37
CA ILE A 62 -9.39 12.71 14.32
C ILE A 62 -8.05 12.41 13.63
N PHE A 63 -8.06 11.72 12.48
CA PHE A 63 -6.84 11.42 11.72
C PHE A 63 -6.05 12.69 11.38
N ILE A 64 -6.72 13.77 11.00
CA ILE A 64 -6.08 15.06 10.71
C ILE A 64 -5.51 15.68 12.00
N GLN A 65 -6.26 15.65 13.10
CA GLN A 65 -5.82 16.17 14.39
C GLN A 65 -4.60 15.42 14.96
N ASP A 66 -4.56 14.10 14.84
CA ASP A 66 -3.45 13.28 15.33
C ASP A 66 -2.18 13.46 14.49
N ASN A 67 -2.35 13.88 13.23
CA ASN A 67 -1.27 14.11 12.27
C ASN A 67 -1.06 15.61 11.99
N GLN A 68 -1.29 16.47 12.98
CA GLN A 68 -1.15 17.94 12.89
C GLN A 68 0.09 18.45 12.12
N PRO A 69 1.31 17.90 12.31
CA PRO A 69 2.47 18.32 11.54
C PRO A 69 2.32 18.11 10.02
N LEU A 70 1.61 17.05 9.60
CA LEU A 70 1.32 16.73 8.21
C LEU A 70 0.06 17.43 7.70
N SER A 71 -0.93 17.69 8.56
CA SER A 71 -2.16 18.38 8.16
C SER A 71 -1.91 19.80 7.68
N ASN A 72 -0.80 20.42 8.08
CA ASN A 72 -0.35 21.71 7.54
C ASN A 72 -0.12 21.68 6.03
N TYR A 73 0.04 20.51 5.43
CA TYR A 73 0.19 20.33 3.98
C TYR A 73 -1.11 19.90 3.30
N PHE A 74 -2.17 19.62 4.06
CA PHE A 74 -3.44 19.17 3.53
C PHE A 74 -4.20 20.35 2.91
N PHE A 75 -5.04 20.03 1.93
CA PHE A 75 -5.94 20.98 1.29
C PHE A 75 -5.25 22.13 0.54
N LYS A 76 -3.99 21.90 0.15
CA LYS A 76 -3.18 22.88 -0.58
C LYS A 76 -3.13 22.62 -2.08
N GLU A 77 -3.87 21.60 -2.56
CA GLU A 77 -3.85 21.16 -3.96
C GLU A 77 -2.45 20.87 -4.51
N TYR A 78 -1.49 20.57 -3.63
CA TYR A 78 -0.19 20.10 -4.06
C TYR A 78 -0.41 18.77 -4.78
N LYS A 79 -0.05 18.69 -6.06
CA LYS A 79 -0.11 17.44 -6.82
C LYS A 79 1.06 16.56 -6.39
N LEU A 80 0.87 15.81 -5.31
CA LEU A 80 1.84 14.81 -4.90
C LEU A 80 1.66 13.59 -5.81
N GLN A 81 2.48 13.52 -6.86
CA GLN A 81 2.52 12.43 -7.83
C GLN A 81 3.25 11.20 -7.26
N TRP A 82 2.66 10.61 -6.21
CA TRP A 82 3.25 9.49 -5.47
C TRP A 82 3.56 8.28 -6.35
N GLU A 83 2.68 8.01 -7.32
CA GLU A 83 2.85 6.91 -8.26
C GLU A 83 4.03 7.15 -9.20
N GLU A 84 4.19 8.37 -9.72
CA GLU A 84 5.33 8.74 -10.55
C GLU A 84 6.64 8.63 -9.76
N PHE A 85 6.66 9.13 -8.52
CA PHE A 85 7.81 8.98 -7.63
C PHE A 85 8.17 7.50 -7.39
N LEU A 86 7.19 6.65 -7.08
CA LEU A 86 7.43 5.22 -6.88
C LEU A 86 7.95 4.55 -8.17
N ASN A 87 7.39 4.90 -9.32
CA ASN A 87 7.80 4.38 -10.62
C ASN A 87 9.25 4.78 -10.93
N GLU A 88 9.65 6.04 -10.67
CA GLU A 88 11.02 6.49 -10.84
C GLU A 88 12.00 5.75 -9.93
N VAL A 89 11.65 5.59 -8.65
CA VAL A 89 12.46 4.84 -7.67
C VAL A 89 12.62 3.39 -8.13
N PHE A 90 11.53 2.76 -8.57
CA PHE A 90 11.54 1.38 -9.02
C PHE A 90 12.32 1.22 -10.34
N TYR A 91 12.19 2.14 -11.28
CA TYR A 91 12.95 2.13 -12.53
C TYR A 91 14.46 2.23 -12.27
N LYS A 92 14.89 3.14 -11.38
CA LYS A 92 16.30 3.25 -10.96
C LYS A 92 16.79 1.98 -10.27
N LEU A 93 15.91 1.27 -9.53
CA LEU A 93 16.25 -0.02 -8.95
C LEU A 93 16.42 -1.10 -10.02
N LEU A 94 15.50 -1.18 -10.99
CA LEU A 94 15.56 -2.12 -12.10
C LEU A 94 16.85 -1.96 -12.91
N GLN A 95 17.27 -0.73 -13.21
CA GLN A 95 18.53 -0.47 -13.91
C GLN A 95 19.76 -1.10 -13.21
N LYS A 96 19.71 -1.26 -11.88
CA LYS A 96 20.78 -1.93 -11.11
C LYS A 96 20.59 -3.44 -10.99
N CYS A 97 19.35 -3.91 -10.98
CA CYS A 97 19.03 -5.33 -10.79
C CYS A 97 19.05 -6.15 -12.08
N VAL A 98 18.67 -5.56 -13.22
CA VAL A 98 18.59 -6.22 -14.53
C VAL A 98 19.97 -6.75 -14.99
N PRO A 99 21.07 -5.99 -14.92
CA PRO A 99 22.39 -6.50 -15.30
C PRO A 99 22.86 -7.69 -14.46
N ALA A 100 22.36 -7.79 -13.22
CA ALA A 100 22.70 -8.87 -12.29
C ALA A 100 21.68 -10.03 -12.30
N ASN A 101 20.71 -10.03 -13.24
CA ASN A 101 19.62 -11.01 -13.33
C ASN A 101 18.84 -11.20 -12.01
N ILE A 102 18.68 -10.12 -11.23
CA ILE A 102 17.99 -10.16 -9.94
C ILE A 102 16.49 -9.93 -10.15
N PRO A 103 15.61 -10.90 -9.81
CA PRO A 103 14.17 -10.74 -9.98
C PRO A 103 13.62 -9.78 -8.91
N VAL A 104 13.09 -8.65 -9.37
CA VAL A 104 12.41 -7.66 -8.53
C VAL A 104 11.12 -7.23 -9.22
N PHE A 105 10.02 -7.18 -8.46
CA PHE A 105 8.71 -6.80 -8.97
C PHE A 105 8.09 -5.74 -8.06
N MET A 106 7.36 -4.79 -8.66
CA MET A 106 6.56 -3.85 -7.91
C MET A 106 5.07 -4.17 -8.10
N ILE A 107 4.35 -4.36 -7.00
CA ILE A 107 2.89 -4.54 -7.00
C ILE A 107 2.32 -3.42 -6.13
N LYS A 108 1.61 -2.48 -6.77
CA LYS A 108 1.11 -1.25 -6.13
C LYS A 108 2.27 -0.45 -5.52
N ASP A 109 2.27 -0.27 -4.20
CA ASP A 109 3.25 0.49 -3.42
C ASP A 109 4.33 -0.41 -2.77
N LYS A 110 4.43 -1.68 -3.18
CA LYS A 110 5.32 -2.67 -2.56
C LYS A 110 6.28 -3.27 -3.57
N ILE A 111 7.53 -3.39 -3.15
CA ILE A 111 8.61 -4.02 -3.92
C ILE A 111 8.86 -5.42 -3.34
N TYR A 112 8.84 -6.42 -4.20
CA TYR A 112 9.02 -7.84 -3.90
C TYR A 112 10.31 -8.34 -4.53
N PHE A 113 11.07 -9.14 -3.78
CA PHE A 113 12.35 -9.71 -4.20
C PHE A 113 12.69 -10.96 -3.37
N SER A 114 13.61 -11.80 -3.86
CA SER A 114 14.11 -12.95 -3.09
C SER A 114 14.96 -12.49 -1.89
N THR A 115 14.83 -13.18 -0.76
CA THR A 115 15.64 -12.96 0.45
C THR A 115 17.13 -13.02 0.18
N ASP A 116 17.56 -13.80 -0.81
CA ASP A 116 18.97 -13.95 -1.23
C ASP A 116 19.60 -12.63 -1.65
N PHE A 117 18.80 -11.72 -2.21
CA PHE A 117 19.26 -10.42 -2.71
C PHE A 117 18.96 -9.26 -1.74
N SER A 118 18.47 -9.56 -0.53
CA SER A 118 17.98 -8.57 0.42
C SER A 118 18.99 -7.47 0.74
N ARG A 119 20.26 -7.84 0.98
CA ARG A 119 21.34 -6.88 1.27
C ARG A 119 21.63 -5.95 0.09
N LEU A 120 21.72 -6.49 -1.12
CA LEU A 120 22.04 -5.70 -2.30
C LEU A 120 20.89 -4.75 -2.65
N ILE A 121 19.65 -5.26 -2.60
CA ILE A 121 18.45 -4.45 -2.87
C ILE A 121 18.28 -3.37 -1.81
N LYS A 122 18.56 -3.69 -0.54
CA LYS A 122 18.62 -2.72 0.56
C LYS A 122 19.52 -1.55 0.23
N GLU A 123 20.80 -1.83 0.00
CA GLU A 123 21.83 -0.81 -0.18
C GLU A 123 21.52 0.04 -1.42
N ASN A 124 20.99 -0.57 -2.48
CA ASN A 124 20.59 0.16 -3.68
C ASN A 124 19.37 1.05 -3.47
N LEU A 125 18.32 0.56 -2.79
CA LEU A 125 17.14 1.36 -2.49
C LEU A 125 17.45 2.51 -1.53
N GLU A 126 18.27 2.29 -0.50
CA GLU A 126 18.69 3.35 0.42
C GLU A 126 19.39 4.47 -0.35
N LYS A 127 20.37 4.14 -1.22
CA LYS A 127 21.05 5.12 -2.07
C LYS A 127 20.11 5.87 -3.03
N ILE A 128 19.17 5.17 -3.67
CA ILE A 128 18.20 5.79 -4.59
C ILE A 128 17.31 6.78 -3.84
N LEU A 129 16.81 6.39 -2.66
CA LEU A 129 15.94 7.24 -1.85
C LEU A 129 16.68 8.41 -1.24
N GLU A 130 17.94 8.25 -0.82
CA GLU A 130 18.78 9.33 -0.31
C GLU A 130 18.97 10.42 -1.37
N GLY A 131 19.25 10.01 -2.62
CA GLY A 131 19.35 10.92 -3.75
C GLY A 131 18.02 11.58 -4.12
N ALA A 132 16.92 10.84 -4.11
CA ALA A 132 15.60 11.37 -4.48
C ALA A 132 14.99 12.30 -3.43
N LEU A 133 15.24 12.05 -2.14
CA LEU A 133 14.67 12.80 -1.03
C LEU A 133 15.62 13.85 -0.43
N GLY A 134 16.88 13.88 -0.87
CA GLY A 134 17.91 14.77 -0.30
C GLY A 134 18.22 14.49 1.17
N LEU A 135 18.00 13.25 1.63
CA LEU A 135 18.21 12.85 3.03
C LEU A 135 19.59 12.19 3.18
N LYS A 136 20.30 12.53 4.28
CA LYS A 136 21.65 12.00 4.52
C LYS A 136 21.71 10.51 4.87
N LYS A 137 20.65 9.96 5.45
CA LYS A 137 20.61 8.53 5.82
C LYS A 137 19.18 8.05 5.88
N ILE A 138 18.87 7.02 5.10
CA ILE A 138 17.58 6.33 5.14
C ILE A 138 17.84 4.90 5.61
N LYS A 139 17.08 4.44 6.61
CA LYS A 139 17.16 3.06 7.09
C LYS A 139 15.89 2.32 6.71
N LEU A 140 16.01 1.37 5.79
CA LEU A 140 14.90 0.53 5.36
C LEU A 140 14.81 -0.75 6.22
N SER A 141 13.58 -1.20 6.41
CA SER A 141 13.23 -2.49 7.02
C SER A 141 12.38 -3.29 6.05
N TYR A 142 12.62 -4.60 5.98
CA TYR A 142 11.80 -5.52 5.20
C TYR A 142 10.89 -6.31 6.13
N VAL A 143 9.79 -6.79 5.58
CA VAL A 143 8.94 -7.77 6.23
C VAL A 143 9.00 -9.00 5.34
N GLU A 144 9.39 -10.14 5.92
CA GLU A 144 9.33 -11.40 5.20
C GLU A 144 7.88 -11.67 4.79
N CYS A 145 7.69 -12.06 3.53
CA CYS A 145 6.38 -12.54 3.12
C CYS A 145 6.13 -13.83 3.90
N LEU A 146 4.99 -13.93 4.58
CA LEU A 146 4.55 -15.20 5.16
C LEU A 146 4.68 -16.26 4.07
N SER A 147 5.43 -17.33 4.35
CA SER A 147 5.52 -18.47 3.46
C SER A 147 4.13 -19.07 3.34
N TYR A 148 3.35 -18.61 2.36
CA TYR A 148 2.34 -19.47 1.80
C TYR A 148 3.15 -20.65 1.28
N ASN A 149 2.89 -21.85 1.81
CA ASN A 149 3.35 -23.10 1.20
C ASN A 149 2.69 -23.23 -0.19
N PHE A 150 3.08 -22.35 -1.11
CA PHE A 150 2.63 -22.33 -2.47
C PHE A 150 3.50 -23.35 -3.19
N LYS A 151 3.05 -24.61 -3.15
CA LYS A 151 3.51 -25.59 -4.13
C LYS A 151 3.10 -25.02 -5.49
N SER A 152 4.07 -24.55 -6.27
CA SER A 152 3.84 -24.05 -7.63
C SER A 152 3.31 -25.18 -8.50
N ARG A 153 1.99 -25.33 -8.49
CA ARG A 153 1.27 -26.06 -9.53
C ARG A 153 1.26 -25.13 -10.73
N GLY A 154 2.00 -25.50 -11.78
CA GLY A 154 2.15 -24.68 -12.98
C GLY A 154 0.80 -24.19 -13.52
N PHE A 155 0.79 -23.04 -14.18
CA PHE A 155 -0.42 -22.31 -14.60
C PHE A 155 -1.49 -23.20 -15.28
N PHE A 156 -1.08 -24.25 -15.98
CA PHE A 156 -1.95 -25.19 -16.69
C PHE A 156 -2.35 -26.46 -15.90
N SER A 157 -1.73 -26.72 -14.76
CA SER A 157 -2.00 -27.95 -13.98
C SER A 157 -3.39 -27.96 -13.33
N ASN A 158 -4.01 -26.79 -13.12
CA ASN A 158 -5.39 -26.68 -12.63
C ASN A 158 -6.47 -26.89 -13.70
N ILE A 159 -6.11 -26.88 -14.99
CA ILE A 159 -7.09 -27.12 -16.07
C ILE A 159 -7.36 -28.62 -16.21
N LEU A 160 -6.38 -29.47 -15.90
CA LEU A 160 -6.45 -30.88 -16.28
C LEU A 160 -6.89 -31.81 -15.16
N LYS A 161 -6.71 -31.49 -13.86
CA LYS A 161 -7.21 -32.33 -12.75
C LYS A 161 -7.47 -31.50 -11.49
N SER A 162 -8.74 -31.32 -11.14
CA SER A 162 -9.11 -30.87 -9.80
C SER A 162 -10.10 -31.84 -9.16
N ASP A 163 -9.58 -32.85 -8.46
CA ASP A 163 -10.34 -33.63 -7.46
C ASP A 163 -10.44 -32.89 -6.11
N THR A 164 -10.47 -31.55 -6.14
CA THR A 164 -10.67 -30.75 -4.94
C THR A 164 -12.17 -30.55 -4.71
N PRO A 165 -12.71 -30.88 -3.52
CA PRO A 165 -14.11 -30.64 -3.22
C PRO A 165 -14.40 -29.14 -3.32
N LEU A 166 -15.48 -28.82 -4.03
CA LEU A 166 -15.91 -27.45 -4.28
C LEU A 166 -16.12 -26.69 -2.97
N SER A 167 -15.75 -25.42 -2.94
CA SER A 167 -15.99 -24.59 -1.76
C SER A 167 -17.51 -24.46 -1.52
N LYS A 168 -17.95 -24.55 -0.25
CA LYS A 168 -19.36 -24.38 0.15
C LYS A 168 -19.99 -23.09 -0.41
N ARG A 169 -19.18 -22.04 -0.58
CA ARG A 169 -19.59 -20.75 -1.17
C ARG A 169 -19.99 -20.87 -2.64
N TYR A 170 -19.33 -21.74 -3.40
CA TYR A 170 -19.63 -22.00 -4.81
C TYR A 170 -20.90 -22.84 -4.97
N GLU A 171 -21.06 -23.88 -4.14
CA GLU A 171 -22.29 -24.69 -4.11
C GLU A 171 -23.53 -23.85 -3.79
N GLN A 172 -23.42 -22.92 -2.82
CA GLN A 172 -24.50 -22.00 -2.49
C GLN A 172 -24.85 -21.07 -3.66
N ARG A 173 -23.86 -20.64 -4.44
CA ARG A 173 -24.08 -19.79 -5.62
C ARG A 173 -24.79 -20.55 -6.74
N ILE A 174 -24.42 -21.80 -7.00
CA ILE A 174 -25.10 -22.64 -8.01
C ILE A 174 -26.55 -22.91 -7.61
N LYS A 175 -26.84 -23.12 -6.32
CA LYS A 175 -28.22 -23.29 -5.83
C LYS A 175 -29.12 -22.07 -6.03
N GLN A 176 -28.55 -20.86 -6.06
CA GLN A 176 -29.28 -19.62 -6.33
C GLN A 176 -29.56 -19.39 -7.83
N PHE A 177 -28.91 -20.16 -8.72
CA PHE A 177 -29.09 -20.09 -10.17
C PHE A 177 -30.00 -21.21 -10.71
N LYS A 178 -30.70 -21.94 -9.84
CA LYS A 178 -31.83 -22.80 -10.21
C LYS A 178 -33.15 -22.09 -9.97
#